data_AF-A0A7C1W2U8-F1
#
_entry.id   AF-A0A7C1W2U8-F1
#
_cell.length_a   1.000
_cell.length_b   1.000
_cell.length_c   1.000
_cell.angle_alpha   90.00
_cell.angle_beta   90.00
_cell.angle_gamma   90.00
#
_symmetry.space_group_name_H-M   'P 1'
#
loop_
_entity.id
_entity.type
_entity.pdbx_description
1 polymer ?
#
loop_
_entity_poly.entity_id
_entity_poly.type
_entity_poly.pdbx_seq_one_letter_code
_entity_poly.pdbx_strand_id
1 'polypeptide(L)' 'MKSKDEIRQTVWDLLEKKNVVTFPRPVYGRIPNFVGANVAAEKLDELRLWRKARVIKSNPDSPQKWVREK' A
#
# COMPACT_ATOMS: atom_id res chain seq x y z
N MET A 1 -0.23 15.74 -20.82
CA MET A 1 -0.52 15.31 -19.42
C MET A 1 -0.42 13.80 -19.38
N LYS A 2 0.21 13.19 -18.37
CA LYS A 2 0.34 11.72 -18.34
C LYS A 2 -1.01 11.04 -18.11
N SER A 3 -1.24 9.90 -18.76
CA SER A 3 -2.39 9.03 -18.51
C SER A 3 -2.25 8.32 -17.16
N LYS A 4 -3.37 7.78 -16.64
CA LYS A 4 -3.33 6.97 -15.41
C LYS A 4 -2.43 5.76 -15.57
N ASP A 5 -2.40 5.14 -16.75
CA ASP A 5 -1.60 3.94 -17.01
C ASP A 5 -0.12 4.28 -17.11
N GLU A 6 0.24 5.42 -17.72
CA GLU A 6 1.62 5.92 -17.73
C GLU A 6 2.14 6.20 -16.32
N ILE A 7 1.30 6.76 -15.45
CA ILE A 7 1.65 7.01 -14.05
C ILE A 7 1.81 5.69 -13.29
N ARG A 8 0.88 4.74 -13.45
CA ARG A 8 0.98 3.42 -12.82
C ARG A 8 2.25 2.70 -13.23
N GLN A 9 2.58 2.70 -14.53
CA GLN A 9 3.80 2.10 -15.03
C GLN A 9 5.04 2.77 -14.39
N THR A 10 5.08 4.10 -14.38
CA THR A 10 6.18 4.85 -13.75
C THR A 10 6.37 4.47 -12.27
N VAL A 11 5.27 4.34 -11.51
CA VAL A 11 5.32 4.00 -10.09
C VAL A 11 5.74 2.53 -9.89
N TRP A 12 5.19 1.61 -10.66
CA TRP A 12 5.56 0.20 -10.61
C TRP A 12 7.04 -0.02 -10.93
N ASP A 13 7.54 0.60 -12.00
CA ASP A 13 8.95 0.54 -12.37
C ASP A 13 9.85 1.06 -11.25
N LEU A 14 9.44 2.16 -10.60
CA LEU A 14 10.18 2.75 -9.48
C LEU A 14 10.23 1.81 -8.29
N LEU A 15 9.11 1.19 -7.92
CA LEU A 15 9.03 0.25 -6.80
C LEU A 15 9.92 -0.98 -7.03
N GLU A 16 9.89 -1.55 -8.23
CA GLU A 16 10.74 -2.69 -8.61
C GLU A 16 12.22 -2.29 -8.63
N LYS A 17 12.56 -1.16 -9.27
CA LYS A 17 13.94 -0.64 -9.34
C LYS A 17 14.53 -0.34 -7.97
N LYS A 18 13.71 0.15 -7.04
CA LYS A 18 14.12 0.43 -5.65
C LYS A 18 14.14 -0.81 -4.78
N ASN A 19 13.70 -1.96 -5.28
CA ASN A 19 13.67 -3.23 -4.57
C ASN A 19 12.90 -3.16 -3.23
N VAL A 20 11.84 -2.35 -3.19
CA VAL A 20 11.00 -2.15 -1.98
C VAL A 20 9.74 -3.01 -2.00
N VAL A 21 9.51 -3.75 -3.09
CA VAL A 21 8.36 -4.64 -3.24
C VAL A 21 8.60 -5.95 -2.51
N THR A 22 7.62 -6.39 -1.73
CA THR A 22 7.58 -7.75 -1.17
C THR A 22 6.68 -8.64 -2.01
N PHE A 23 6.80 -9.97 -1.86
CA PHE A 23 5.96 -10.92 -2.59
C PHE A 23 4.45 -10.52 -2.54
N PRO A 24 3.74 -10.58 -3.68
CA PRO A 24 4.16 -11.17 -4.95
C PRO A 24 4.79 -10.18 -5.95
N ARG A 25 5.81 -10.65 -6.69
CA ARG A 25 6.47 -9.91 -7.78
C ARG A 25 6.18 -10.56 -9.15
N PRO A 26 6.26 -9.81 -10.27
CA PRO A 26 6.39 -8.35 -10.32
C PRO A 26 5.08 -7.65 -9.94
N VAL A 27 5.13 -6.34 -9.66
CA VAL A 27 3.97 -5.54 -9.23
C VAL A 27 3.04 -5.11 -10.36
N TYR A 28 3.46 -5.26 -11.62
CA TYR A 28 2.70 -4.77 -12.77
C TYR A 28 1.27 -5.36 -12.78
N GLY A 29 0.27 -4.48 -12.88
CA GLY A 29 -1.14 -4.87 -12.86
C GLY A 29 -1.69 -5.27 -11.49
N ARG A 30 -0.94 -5.04 -10.39
CA ARG A 30 -1.32 -5.47 -9.03
C ARG A 30 -1.34 -4.31 -8.05
N ILE A 31 -1.92 -4.54 -6.87
CA ILE A 31 -1.73 -3.71 -5.68
C ILE A 31 -0.42 -4.15 -5.03
N PRO A 32 0.64 -3.33 -5.02
CA PRO A 32 1.94 -3.73 -4.50
C PRO A 32 1.90 -3.91 -2.99
N ASN A 33 2.46 -5.01 -2.50
CA ASN A 33 2.92 -5.08 -1.11
C ASN A 33 4.36 -4.55 -1.04
N PHE A 34 4.75 -3.94 0.08
CA PHE A 34 6.01 -3.22 0.18
C PHE A 34 6.65 -3.32 1.57
N VAL A 35 7.97 -3.16 1.61
CA VAL A 35 8.76 -3.11 2.84
C VAL A 35 8.30 -1.90 3.66
N GLY A 36 7.96 -2.13 4.93
CA GLY A 36 7.45 -1.09 5.82
C GLY A 36 5.92 -0.90 5.77
N ALA A 37 5.16 -1.79 5.13
CA ALA A 37 3.70 -1.76 5.17
C ALA A 37 3.12 -1.80 6.60
N ASN A 38 3.79 -2.47 7.54
CA ASN A 38 3.44 -2.45 8.96
C ASN A 38 3.61 -1.06 9.59
N VAL A 39 4.73 -0.39 9.32
CA VAL A 39 5.02 0.97 9.80
C VAL A 39 4.04 1.97 9.19
N ALA A 40 3.68 1.80 7.92
CA ALA A 40 2.65 2.61 7.29
C ALA A 40 1.28 2.44 7.98
N ALA A 41 0.93 1.22 8.40
CA ALA A 41 -0.29 0.98 9.17
C ALA A 41 -0.22 1.58 10.59
N GLU A 42 0.95 1.61 11.25
CA GLU A 42 1.12 2.29 12.54
C GLU A 42 0.85 3.79 12.42
N LYS A 43 1.35 4.41 11.35
CA LYS A 43 1.08 5.83 11.08
C LYS A 43 -0.40 6.13 10.85
N LEU A 44 -1.18 5.19 10.30
CA LEU A 44 -2.63 5.35 10.21
C LEU A 44 -3.26 5.42 11.61
N ASP A 45 -2.85 4.54 12.53
CA ASP A 45 -3.35 4.53 13.90
C ASP A 45 -3.04 5.83 14.68
N GLU A 46 -1.94 6.50 14.35
CA GLU A 46 -1.60 7.81 14.94
C GLU A 46 -2.56 8.94 14.52
N LEU A 47 -3.31 8.77 13.42
CA LEU A 47 -4.20 9.82 12.92
C LEU A 47 -5.43 9.97 13.82
N ARG A 48 -5.69 11.19 14.29
CA ARG A 48 -6.91 11.51 15.07
C ARG A 48 -8.20 11.10 14.35
N LEU A 49 -8.24 11.20 13.02
CA LEU A 49 -9.39 10.79 12.22
C LEU A 49 -9.57 9.26 12.24
N TRP A 50 -8.48 8.50 12.21
CA TRP A 50 -8.50 7.05 12.32
C TRP A 50 -9.06 6.61 13.67
N ARG A 51 -8.51 7.14 14.77
CA ARG A 51 -8.95 6.82 16.14
C ARG A 51 -10.41 7.19 16.44
N LYS A 52 -10.95 8.18 15.73
CA LYS A 52 -12.36 8.61 15.86
C LYS A 52 -13.31 7.86 14.93
N ALA A 53 -12.79 7.10 13.96
CA ALA A 53 -13.63 6.38 13.02
C ALA A 53 -14.41 5.29 13.77
N ARG A 54 -15.73 5.28 13.60
CA ARG A 54 -16.60 4.22 14.16
C ARG A 54 -16.58 2.96 13.30
N VAL A 55 -16.26 3.11 12.02
CA VAL A 55 -16.22 2.04 11.03
C VAL A 55 -15.01 2.27 10.13
N ILE A 56 -14.19 1.24 9.98
CA ILE A 56 -13.04 1.23 9.08
C ILE A 56 -13.28 0.13 8.05
N LYS A 57 -13.08 0.46 6.78
CA LYS A 57 -13.10 -0.51 5.69
C LYS A 57 -11.68 -0.81 5.25
N SER A 58 -11.30 -2.09 5.30
CA SER A 58 -10.06 -2.60 4.74
C SER A 58 -10.36 -3.72 3.75
N ASN A 59 -9.54 -3.86 2.71
CA ASN A 59 -9.55 -5.03 1.85
C ASN A 59 -8.86 -6.23 2.53
N PRO A 60 -9.14 -7.48 2.10
CA PRO A 60 -8.55 -8.69 2.67
C PRO A 60 -7.15 -9.02 2.12
N ASP A 61 -6.67 -8.33 1.08
CA ASP A 61 -5.37 -8.60 0.44
C ASP A 61 -4.18 -8.35 1.37
N SER A 62 -3.05 -8.98 1.04
CA SER A 62 -1.82 -8.93 1.85
C SER A 62 -1.22 -7.52 2.03
N PRO A 63 -1.26 -6.59 1.05
CA PRO A 63 -0.85 -5.21 1.25
C PRO A 63 -1.55 -4.50 2.43
N GLN A 64 -2.82 -4.85 2.71
CA GLN A 64 -3.61 -4.24 3.77
C GLN A 64 -3.68 -5.08 5.05
N LYS A 65 -2.94 -6.18 5.14
CA LYS A 65 -2.94 -7.06 6.31
C LYS A 65 -2.73 -6.27 7.61
N TRP A 66 -1.68 -5.45 7.67
CA TRP A 66 -1.29 -4.73 8.88
C TRP A 66 -2.31 -3.68 9.32
N VAL A 67 -3.15 -3.19 8.41
CA VAL A 67 -4.24 -2.26 8.72
C VAL A 67 -5.36 -2.97 9.46
N ARG A 68 -5.60 -4.26 9.17
CA ARG A 68 -6.61 -5.08 9.84
C ARG A 68 -6.19 -5.59 11.22
N GLU A 69 -4.91 -5.47 11.54
CA GLU A 69 -4.34 -5.85 12.84
C GLU A 69 -4.17 -4.64 13.77
N LYS A 70 -4.67 -3.47 13.38
CA LYS A 70 -4.73 -2.26 14.22
C LYS A 70 -6.00 -2.22 15.05
#